data_AF-A0AA35ZSJ7-F1
#
_entry.id   AF-A0AA35ZSJ7-F1
#
_cell.length_a   1.000
_cell.length_b   1.000
_cell.length_c   1.000
_cell.angle_alpha   90.00
_cell.angle_beta   90.00
_cell.angle_gamma   90.00
#
_symmetry.space_group_name_H-M   'P 1'
#
loop_
_entity.id
_entity.type
_entity.pdbx_description
1 polymer ?
#
loop_
_entity_poly.entity_id
_entity_poly.type
_entity_poly.pdbx_seq_one_letter_code
_entity_poly.pdbx_strand_id
1 'polypeptide(L)'
;MPKVVGNDAEEARRIQVRTSPNVLYSCIHNLSKEQEAYISSIGLGHLLNMKADGYESTMGHYTVRNFDADRMVLILHHGDIPINRQVIHELLGLPLGNVTIKSMAYREVTDDTITVWKK
;
A
#
# COMPACT_ATOMS: atom_id res chain seq x y z
N MET A 1 -19.70 24.70 -37.99
CA MET A 1 -18.80 24.81 -36.82
C MET A 1 -19.46 24.15 -35.63
N PRO A 2 -18.92 23.06 -35.06
CA PRO A 2 -19.46 22.50 -33.84
C PRO A 2 -18.91 23.24 -32.61
N LYS A 3 -19.78 23.42 -31.64
CA LYS A 3 -19.60 24.18 -30.40
C LYS A 3 -18.69 23.45 -29.42
N VAL A 4 -17.81 24.22 -28.78
CA VAL A 4 -17.10 23.83 -27.55
C VAL A 4 -18.13 23.60 -26.45
N VAL A 5 -18.14 22.41 -25.87
CA VAL A 5 -18.69 22.17 -24.53
C VAL A 5 -17.53 21.65 -23.70
N GLY A 6 -16.98 22.55 -22.89
CA GLY A 6 -15.99 22.20 -21.90
C GLY A 6 -16.61 21.29 -20.84
N ASN A 7 -15.90 20.22 -20.51
CA ASN A 7 -15.85 19.73 -19.14
C ASN A 7 -14.47 19.10 -18.90
N ASP A 8 -13.42 19.90 -19.10
CA ASP A 8 -12.08 19.57 -18.61
C ASP A 8 -12.01 19.91 -17.12
N ALA A 9 -12.94 19.38 -16.33
CA ALA A 9 -12.71 19.17 -14.91
C ALA A 9 -11.65 18.07 -14.85
N GLU A 10 -10.39 18.50 -14.94
CA GLU A 10 -9.16 17.76 -14.75
C GLU A 10 -9.43 16.39 -14.13
N GLU A 11 -9.66 15.41 -15.01
CA GLU A 11 -9.84 14.02 -14.62
C GLU A 11 -8.48 13.59 -14.10
N ALA A 12 -8.24 13.90 -12.82
CA ALA A 12 -7.01 13.63 -12.12
C ALA A 12 -6.69 12.16 -12.37
N ARG A 13 -5.67 11.91 -13.20
CA ARG A 13 -5.32 10.59 -13.71
C ARG A 13 -5.28 9.65 -12.52
N ARG A 14 -6.30 8.79 -12.39
CA ARG A 14 -6.44 7.91 -11.23
C ARG A 14 -5.24 6.98 -11.20
N ILE A 15 -4.43 7.09 -10.16
CA ILE A 15 -3.33 6.16 -9.94
C ILE A 15 -3.96 4.81 -9.58
N GLN A 16 -3.71 3.80 -10.42
CA GLN A 16 -4.15 2.44 -10.15
C GLN A 16 -3.39 1.89 -8.94
N VAL A 17 -4.11 1.61 -7.86
CA VAL A 17 -3.59 0.97 -6.66
C VAL A 17 -3.83 -0.53 -6.73
N ARG A 18 -2.83 -1.34 -6.34
CA ARG A 18 -2.89 -2.81 -6.43
C ARG A 18 -3.95 -3.45 -5.54
N THR A 19 -4.31 -2.80 -4.45
CA THR A 19 -5.33 -3.26 -3.51
C THR A 19 -6.12 -2.05 -3.06
N SER A 20 -7.45 -2.14 -3.13
CA SER A 20 -8.33 -1.10 -2.62
C SER A 20 -8.17 -0.98 -1.10
N PRO A 21 -7.84 0.21 -0.57
CA PRO A 21 -7.86 0.48 0.87
C PRO A 21 -9.20 0.16 1.53
N ASN A 22 -10.29 0.12 0.75
CA ASN A 22 -11.62 -0.24 1.26
C ASN A 22 -11.70 -1.69 1.74
N VAL A 23 -10.88 -2.61 1.24
CA VAL A 23 -10.86 -4.00 1.71
C VAL A 23 -10.35 -4.04 3.16
N LEU A 24 -9.25 -3.35 3.44
CA LEU A 24 -8.70 -3.25 4.80
C LEU A 24 -9.67 -2.50 5.72
N TYR A 25 -10.25 -1.40 5.25
CA TYR A 25 -11.25 -0.64 5.98
C TYR A 25 -12.47 -1.48 6.35
N SER A 26 -13.05 -2.17 5.38
CA SER A 26 -14.19 -3.07 5.60
C SER A 26 -13.84 -4.18 6.59
N CYS A 27 -12.65 -4.78 6.47
CA CYS A 27 -12.20 -5.80 7.41
C CYS A 27 -12.15 -5.27 8.85
N ILE A 28 -11.51 -4.12 9.06
CA ILE A 28 -11.36 -3.49 10.38
C ILE A 28 -12.72 -3.12 11.00
N HIS A 29 -13.64 -2.56 10.21
CA HIS A 29 -14.95 -2.13 10.70
C HIS A 29 -15.97 -3.27 10.89
N ASN A 30 -15.63 -4.50 10.48
CA ASN A 30 -16.47 -5.69 10.66
C ASN A 30 -15.91 -6.66 11.72
N LEU A 31 -14.94 -6.23 12.52
CA LEU A 31 -14.39 -7.05 13.60
C LEU A 31 -15.38 -7.23 14.74
N SER A 32 -15.33 -8.38 15.41
CA SER A 32 -16.03 -8.58 16.68
C SER A 32 -15.32 -7.82 17.80
N LYS A 33 -16.03 -7.53 18.90
CA LYS A 33 -15.45 -6.88 20.09
C LYS A 33 -14.23 -7.62 20.66
N GLU A 34 -14.22 -8.94 20.55
CA GLU A 34 -13.09 -9.78 20.97
C GLU A 34 -11.88 -9.58 20.06
N GLN A 35 -12.10 -9.47 18.75
CA GLN A 35 -11.05 -9.19 17.77
C GLN A 35 -10.51 -7.76 17.90
N GLU A 36 -11.37 -6.78 18.15
CA GLU A 36 -10.95 -5.39 18.44
C GLU A 36 -10.06 -5.31 19.68
N ALA A 37 -10.44 -6.02 20.76
CA ALA A 37 -9.66 -6.09 21.99
C ALA A 37 -8.30 -6.74 21.76
N TYR A 38 -8.24 -7.80 20.94
CA TYR A 38 -7.00 -8.45 20.55
C TYR A 38 -6.09 -7.55 19.71
N ILE A 39 -6.63 -6.87 18.69
CA ILE A 39 -5.86 -5.94 17.86
C ILE A 39 -5.28 -4.80 18.71
N SER A 40 -6.05 -4.33 19.69
CA SER A 40 -5.58 -3.33 20.65
C SER A 40 -4.45 -3.86 21.55
N SER A 41 -4.53 -5.12 21.99
CA SER A 41 -3.51 -5.72 22.89
C SER A 41 -2.17 -5.97 22.20
N ILE A 42 -2.16 -6.22 20.88
CA ILE A 42 -0.93 -6.36 20.09
C ILE A 42 -0.36 -5.00 19.61
N GLY A 43 -0.93 -3.88 20.06
CA GLY A 43 -0.45 -2.53 19.72
C GLY A 43 -0.97 -1.97 18.40
N LEU A 44 -1.94 -2.64 17.75
CA LEU A 44 -2.55 -2.21 16.49
C LEU A 44 -3.91 -1.51 16.69
N GLY A 45 -4.29 -1.16 17.93
CA GLY A 45 -5.58 -0.56 18.24
C GLY A 45 -5.89 0.75 17.49
N HIS A 46 -4.87 1.50 17.08
CA HIS A 46 -5.05 2.70 16.25
C HIS A 46 -5.70 2.41 14.90
N LEU A 47 -5.57 1.19 14.37
CA LEU A 47 -6.22 0.77 13.12
C LEU A 47 -7.74 0.78 13.24
N LEU A 48 -8.31 0.56 14.43
CA LEU A 48 -9.76 0.59 14.64
C LEU A 48 -10.37 1.97 14.33
N ASN A 49 -9.58 3.04 14.45
CA ASN A 49 -9.99 4.40 14.10
C ASN A 49 -9.65 4.79 12.65
N MET A 50 -9.25 3.81 11.81
CA MET A 50 -8.91 4.08 10.43
C MET A 50 -10.14 4.60 9.66
N LYS A 51 -9.96 5.74 9.00
CA LYS A 51 -10.94 6.33 8.08
C LYS A 51 -10.45 6.12 6.66
N ALA A 52 -11.28 5.51 5.81
CA ALA A 52 -11.06 5.46 4.38
C ALA A 52 -12.02 6.45 3.72
N ASP A 53 -11.58 7.68 3.52
CA ASP A 53 -12.31 8.60 2.65
C ASP A 53 -12.13 8.05 1.22
N GLY A 54 -13.24 7.60 0.60
CA GLY A 54 -13.29 6.65 -0.51
C GLY A 54 -12.62 7.03 -1.83
N TYR A 55 -11.68 7.97 -1.85
CA TYR A 55 -10.82 8.25 -2.97
C TYR A 55 -9.47 7.56 -2.76
N GLU A 56 -9.41 6.30 -3.18
CA GLU A 56 -8.21 5.44 -3.20
C GLU A 56 -7.04 6.09 -3.95
N SER A 57 -7.39 6.93 -4.93
CA SER A 57 -6.45 7.76 -5.67
C SER A 57 -5.78 8.84 -4.79
N THR A 58 -6.34 9.25 -3.64
CA THR A 58 -5.70 10.21 -2.70
C THR A 58 -4.48 9.55 -2.11
N MET A 59 -4.54 8.27 -1.77
CA MET A 59 -3.38 7.54 -1.25
C MET A 59 -2.25 7.49 -2.29
N GLY A 60 -2.57 7.18 -3.54
CA GLY A 60 -1.58 7.19 -4.63
C GLY A 60 -0.95 8.58 -4.83
N HIS A 61 -1.79 9.63 -4.91
CA HIS A 61 -1.32 11.00 -5.07
C HIS A 61 -0.56 11.50 -3.85
N TYR A 62 -0.96 11.12 -2.64
CA TYR A 62 -0.27 11.41 -1.39
C TYR A 62 1.12 10.79 -1.40
N THR A 63 1.25 9.52 -1.78
CA THR A 63 2.55 8.86 -1.87
C THR A 63 3.48 9.58 -2.85
N VAL A 64 2.99 9.93 -4.03
CA VAL A 64 3.81 10.67 -5.02
C VAL A 64 4.20 12.06 -4.51
N ARG A 65 3.29 12.78 -3.84
CA ARG A 65 3.54 14.12 -3.31
C ARG A 65 4.52 14.15 -2.14
N ASN A 66 4.55 13.08 -1.32
CA ASN A 66 5.37 13.03 -0.11
C ASN A 66 6.62 12.14 -0.28
N PHE A 67 6.90 11.65 -1.48
CA PHE A 67 8.09 10.86 -1.76
C PHE A 67 9.26 11.78 -2.14
N ASP A 68 10.35 11.68 -1.39
CA ASP A 68 11.63 12.33 -1.66
C ASP A 68 12.53 11.36 -2.43
N ALA A 69 12.71 11.62 -3.72
CA ALA A 69 13.50 10.76 -4.61
C ALA A 69 15.02 10.87 -4.36
N ASP A 70 15.50 11.99 -3.82
CA ASP A 70 16.93 12.19 -3.55
C ASP A 70 17.33 11.42 -2.28
N ARG A 71 16.48 11.47 -1.26
CA ARG A 71 16.68 10.74 0.00
C ARG A 71 16.17 9.30 -0.05
N MET A 72 15.36 8.96 -1.05
CA MET A 72 14.63 7.68 -1.14
C MET A 72 13.79 7.42 0.11
N VAL A 73 12.95 8.39 0.50
CA VAL A 73 12.14 8.34 1.72
C VAL A 73 10.71 8.77 1.40
N LEU A 74 9.73 8.06 1.96
CA LEU A 74 8.35 8.53 2.01
C LEU A 74 8.13 9.29 3.33
N ILE A 75 7.87 10.59 3.22
CA ILE A 75 7.71 11.50 4.36
C ILE A 75 6.26 11.39 4.87
N LEU A 76 6.09 11.15 6.17
CA LEU A 76 4.76 11.14 6.81
C LEU A 76 4.72 12.15 7.95
N HIS A 77 3.50 12.50 8.37
CA HIS A 77 3.29 13.40 9.52
C HIS A 77 3.92 12.90 10.82
N HIS A 78 4.05 11.58 10.99
CA HIS A 78 4.56 10.94 12.21
C HIS A 78 5.74 9.99 11.91
N GLY A 79 6.66 10.44 11.06
CA GLY A 79 7.90 9.73 10.77
C GLY A 79 8.10 9.48 9.28
N ASP A 80 9.29 8.99 8.96
CA ASP A 80 9.74 8.78 7.59
C ASP A 80 9.87 7.27 7.33
N ILE A 81 9.41 6.81 6.17
CA ILE A 81 9.63 5.42 5.73
C ILE A 81 10.78 5.40 4.71
N PRO A 82 11.95 4.84 5.05
CA PRO A 82 13.05 4.71 4.10
C PRO A 82 12.78 3.63 3.06
N ILE A 83 13.00 3.97 1.79
CA ILE A 83 12.89 3.05 0.65
C ILE A 83 14.30 2.61 0.25
N ASN A 84 14.80 1.55 0.88
CA ASN A 84 16.12 0.99 0.59
C ASN A 84 16.02 -0.46 0.08
N ARG A 85 17.14 -0.99 -0.45
CA ARG A 85 17.19 -2.34 -1.03
C ARG A 85 16.76 -3.43 -0.04
N GLN A 86 17.10 -3.27 1.23
CA GLN A 86 16.75 -4.22 2.30
C GLN A 86 15.24 -4.26 2.53
N VAL A 87 14.62 -3.10 2.70
CA VAL A 87 13.17 -2.96 2.86
C VAL A 87 12.43 -3.51 1.64
N ILE A 88 12.91 -3.24 0.43
CA ILE A 88 12.30 -3.76 -0.80
C ILE A 88 12.44 -5.29 -0.90
N HIS A 89 13.58 -5.85 -0.51
CA HIS A 89 13.77 -7.31 -0.45
C HIS A 89 12.84 -7.95 0.58
N GLU A 90 12.70 -7.38 1.76
CA GLU A 90 11.81 -7.89 2.80
C GLU A 90 10.33 -7.77 2.40
N LEU A 91 9.95 -6.66 1.75
CA LEU A 91 8.57 -6.40 1.35
C LEU A 91 8.13 -7.13 0.08
N LEU A 92 9.02 -7.35 -0.88
CA LEU A 92 8.68 -7.95 -2.18
C LEU A 92 9.37 -9.29 -2.44
N GLY A 93 10.28 -9.74 -1.58
CA GLY A 93 11.11 -10.93 -1.80
C GLY A 93 12.15 -10.76 -2.91
N LEU A 94 12.42 -9.53 -3.36
CA LEU A 94 13.32 -9.27 -4.48
C LEU A 94 14.79 -9.41 -4.07
N PRO A 95 15.65 -10.09 -4.87
CA PRO A 95 17.03 -10.32 -4.51
C PRO A 95 17.79 -9.01 -4.30
N LEU A 96 18.61 -8.96 -3.24
CA LEU A 96 19.43 -7.80 -2.89
C LEU A 96 20.54 -7.49 -3.90
N GLY A 97 20.81 -8.39 -4.85
CA GLY A 97 21.85 -8.27 -5.88
C GLY A 97 22.22 -9.63 -6.47
N ASN A 98 23.15 -9.64 -7.43
CA ASN A 98 23.77 -10.83 -8.05
C ASN A 98 22.83 -11.77 -8.83
N VAL A 99 21.52 -11.48 -8.82
CA VAL A 99 20.49 -12.22 -9.53
C VAL A 99 19.60 -11.22 -10.26
N THR A 100 19.44 -11.40 -11.56
CA THR A 100 18.55 -10.57 -12.37
C THR A 100 17.10 -10.81 -11.91
N ILE A 101 16.28 -9.77 -11.76
CA ILE A 101 14.86 -9.94 -11.36
C ILE A 101 14.13 -10.90 -12.32
N LYS A 102 14.47 -10.84 -13.62
CA LYS A 102 13.93 -11.73 -14.66
C LYS A 102 14.35 -13.21 -14.52
N SER A 103 15.36 -13.52 -13.72
CA SER A 103 15.79 -14.90 -13.44
C SER A 103 15.17 -15.46 -12.15
N MET A 104 14.28 -14.73 -11.48
CA MET A 104 13.48 -15.29 -10.40
C MET A 104 12.54 -16.34 -10.96
N ALA A 105 12.65 -17.59 -10.48
CA ALA A 105 11.72 -18.64 -10.84
C ALA A 105 10.30 -18.24 -10.42
N TYR A 106 9.33 -18.48 -11.30
CA TYR A 106 7.92 -18.38 -10.93
C TYR A 106 7.67 -19.33 -9.76
N ARG A 107 7.15 -18.81 -8.66
CA ARG A 107 6.75 -19.61 -7.50
C ARG A 107 5.26 -19.81 -7.55
N GLU A 108 4.84 -21.07 -7.53
CA GLU A 108 3.43 -21.39 -7.46
C GLU A 108 2.84 -20.93 -6.11
N VAL A 109 1.54 -20.69 -6.08
CA VAL A 109 0.81 -20.24 -4.87
C VAL A 109 0.92 -21.24 -3.71
N THR A 110 1.35 -22.47 -3.99
CA THR A 110 1.60 -23.58 -3.06
C THR A 110 3.04 -23.64 -2.54
N ASP A 111 3.94 -22.78 -3.02
CA ASP A 111 5.34 -22.75 -2.58
C ASP A 111 5.43 -22.42 -1.08
N ASP A 112 6.30 -23.14 -0.36
CA ASP A 112 6.50 -23.00 1.09
C ASP A 112 6.81 -21.57 1.52
N THR A 113 7.35 -20.76 0.62
CA THR A 113 7.60 -19.35 0.90
C THR A 113 6.32 -18.56 1.04
N ILE A 114 5.23 -18.86 0.31
CA ILE A 114 3.91 -18.24 0.51
C ILE A 114 3.38 -18.52 1.93
N THR A 115 3.72 -19.68 2.49
CA THR A 115 3.33 -20.08 3.85
C THR A 115 3.94 -19.17 4.93
N VAL A 116 5.09 -18.56 4.65
CA VAL A 116 5.70 -17.53 5.52
C VAL A 116 4.92 -16.22 5.48
N TRP A 117 4.33 -15.85 4.33
CA TRP A 117 3.51 -14.63 4.18
C TRP A 117 2.07 -14.78 4.68
N LYS A 118 1.61 -16.02 4.91
CA LYS A 118 0.27 -16.33 5.41
C LYS A 118 0.18 -16.40 6.95
N LYS A 119 1.31 -16.27 7.65
CA LYS A 119 1.34 -16.12 9.11
C LYS A 119 1.13 -14.66 9.50
#